data_AF-A0A924RVU6-F1
#
_entry.id   AF-A0A924RVU6-F1
#
_cell.length_a   1.000
_cell.length_b   1.000
_cell.length_c   1.000
_cell.angle_alpha   90.00
_cell.angle_beta   90.00
_cell.angle_gamma   90.00
#
_symmetry.space_group_name_H-M   'P 1'
#
loop_
_entity.id
_entity.type
_entity.pdbx_description
1 polymer ?
#
loop_
_entity_poly.entity_id
_entity_poly.type
_entity_poly.pdbx_seq_one_letter_code
_entity_poly.pdbx_strand_id
1 'polypeptide(L)'
;GLNKISYVISISAVIATASVLLIFQMGQPRIWMSMSRDGLLPKAFSRIHPKYKTPSFATIVTGFVVAIPALFMNLTEVTDLTSIGTLFAFVLVCGGVLLLPKDTEANEGKNRFKMPYINGKFIVPVLTIVGIAFFYKDIINVLDFNETWEVARERLPLYLFFILLIIITYFSFVKNLSLIPVLGLLSCSYLMTELGYTNWLRFLIWLAIGLVIYFTYSYKNSRLNTETEII
;
A
#
# COMPACT_ATOMS: atom_id res chain seq x y z
N GLY A 1 -10.74 -35.86 23.62
CA GLY A 1 -11.42 -34.77 22.88
C GLY A 1 -10.44 -33.86 22.16
N LEU A 2 -9.54 -33.18 22.90
CA LEU A 2 -8.65 -32.14 22.39
C LEU A 2 -7.70 -32.57 21.25
N ASN A 3 -7.15 -33.80 21.26
CA ASN A 3 -6.20 -34.23 20.23
C ASN A 3 -6.80 -34.33 18.82
N LYS A 4 -8.08 -34.71 18.71
CA LYS A 4 -8.78 -34.73 17.41
C LYS A 4 -9.00 -33.32 16.89
N ILE A 5 -9.30 -32.36 17.77
CA ILE A 5 -9.49 -30.96 17.42
C ILE A 5 -8.15 -30.33 17.01
N SER A 6 -7.09 -30.54 17.79
CA SER A 6 -5.74 -30.06 17.45
C SER A 6 -5.25 -30.60 16.10
N TYR A 7 -5.50 -31.88 15.80
CA TYR A 7 -5.11 -32.49 14.53
C TYR A 7 -5.83 -31.84 13.34
N VAL A 8 -7.14 -31.59 13.45
CA VAL A 8 -7.92 -30.89 12.43
C VAL A 8 -7.40 -29.46 12.22
N ILE A 9 -7.11 -28.74 13.31
CA ILE A 9 -6.55 -27.38 13.25
C ILE A 9 -5.19 -27.40 12.54
N SER A 10 -4.28 -28.30 12.93
CA SER A 10 -2.94 -28.38 12.31
C SER A 10 -3.01 -28.69 10.81
N ILE A 11 -3.86 -29.63 10.38
CA ILE A 11 -4.03 -29.91 8.94
C ILE A 11 -4.58 -28.68 8.20
N SER A 12 -5.60 -28.04 8.76
CA SER A 12 -6.21 -26.86 8.12
C SER A 12 -5.20 -25.71 7.98
N ALA A 13 -4.34 -25.51 8.98
CA ALA A 13 -3.29 -24.48 8.94
C ALA A 13 -2.25 -24.76 7.85
N VAL A 14 -1.84 -26.02 7.66
CA VAL A 14 -0.90 -26.40 6.59
C VAL A 14 -1.50 -26.17 5.21
N ILE A 15 -2.77 -26.55 5.00
CA ILE A 15 -3.46 -26.35 3.72
C ILE A 15 -3.65 -24.86 3.43
N ALA A 16 -4.05 -24.08 4.44
CA ALA A 16 -4.23 -22.64 4.31
C ALA A 16 -2.93 -21.91 3.97
N THR A 17 -1.85 -22.20 4.70
CA THR A 17 -0.53 -21.59 4.45
C THR A 17 0.04 -21.96 3.09
N ALA A 18 -0.10 -23.21 2.66
CA ALA A 18 0.30 -23.64 1.32
C ALA A 18 -0.48 -22.90 0.21
N SER A 19 -1.79 -22.72 0.38
CA SER A 19 -2.64 -22.02 -0.59
C SER A 19 -2.28 -20.54 -0.71
N VAL A 20 -2.08 -19.86 0.43
CA VAL A 20 -1.69 -18.45 0.48
C VAL A 20 -0.31 -18.25 -0.16
N LEU A 21 0.65 -19.12 0.14
CA LEU A 21 1.98 -19.08 -0.46
C LEU A 21 1.92 -19.24 -1.98
N LEU A 22 1.13 -20.18 -2.50
CA LEU A 22 0.96 -20.38 -3.94
C LEU A 22 0.39 -19.13 -4.63
N ILE A 23 -0.60 -18.47 -4.02
CA ILE A 23 -1.19 -17.24 -4.56
C ILE A 23 -0.15 -16.12 -4.62
N PHE A 24 0.64 -15.93 -3.56
CA PHE A 24 1.70 -14.91 -3.55
C PHE A 24 2.80 -15.18 -4.57
N GLN A 25 3.26 -16.43 -4.70
CA GLN A 25 4.28 -16.79 -5.68
C GLN A 25 3.80 -16.68 -7.13
N MET A 26 2.50 -16.84 -7.39
CA MET A 26 1.93 -16.59 -8.72
C MET A 26 1.66 -15.10 -8.98
N GLY A 27 1.37 -14.32 -7.94
CA GLY A 27 1.08 -12.89 -8.03
C GLY A 27 2.31 -12.05 -8.36
N GLN A 28 3.40 -12.21 -7.60
CA GLN A 28 4.60 -11.37 -7.73
C GLN A 28 5.18 -11.34 -9.16
N PRO A 29 5.41 -12.48 -9.84
CA PRO A 29 6.01 -12.48 -11.19
C PRO A 29 5.11 -11.83 -12.24
N ARG A 30 3.79 -11.85 -12.05
CA ARG A 30 2.83 -11.24 -12.99
C ARG A 30 2.86 -9.72 -12.91
N ILE A 31 2.93 -9.16 -11.71
CA ILE A 31 3.05 -7.71 -11.51
C ILE A 31 4.37 -7.23 -12.14
N TRP A 32 5.47 -7.95 -11.92
CA TRP A 32 6.77 -7.61 -12.52
C TRP A 32 6.76 -7.70 -14.05
N MET A 33 6.08 -8.70 -14.60
CA MET A 33 5.90 -8.85 -16.05
C MET A 33 5.07 -7.69 -16.65
N SER A 34 3.96 -7.29 -16.02
CA SER A 34 3.16 -6.16 -16.51
C SER A 34 3.93 -4.84 -16.40
N MET A 35 4.60 -4.59 -15.26
CA MET A 35 5.44 -3.40 -15.09
C MET A 35 6.60 -3.35 -16.08
N SER A 36 7.23 -4.49 -16.41
CA SER A 36 8.28 -4.58 -17.43
C SER A 36 7.74 -4.29 -18.84
N ARG A 37 6.51 -4.74 -19.15
CA ARG A 37 5.85 -4.45 -20.44
C ARG A 37 5.55 -2.96 -20.60
N ASP A 38 5.21 -2.29 -19.50
CA ASP A 38 4.97 -0.84 -19.45
C ASP A 38 6.28 -0.03 -19.47
N GLY A 39 7.44 -0.69 -19.53
CA GLY A 39 8.76 -0.06 -19.60
C GLY A 39 9.34 0.40 -18.26
N LEU A 40 8.63 0.14 -17.16
CA LEU A 40 8.99 0.55 -15.79
C LEU A 40 10.11 -0.32 -15.19
N LEU A 41 10.32 -1.54 -15.72
CA LEU A 41 11.34 -2.51 -15.28
C LEU A 41 12.08 -3.15 -16.48
N PRO A 42 13.32 -3.66 -16.29
CA PRO A 42 14.11 -4.30 -17.35
C PRO A 42 13.33 -5.30 -18.20
N LYS A 43 13.46 -5.21 -19.54
CA LYS A 43 12.77 -6.11 -20.50
C LYS A 43 13.03 -7.60 -20.25
N ALA A 44 14.08 -7.96 -19.49
CA ALA A 44 14.33 -9.32 -19.04
C ALA A 44 13.14 -9.93 -18.25
N PHE A 45 12.42 -9.12 -17.47
CA PHE A 45 11.28 -9.55 -16.67
C PHE A 45 10.01 -9.86 -17.48
N SER A 46 9.93 -9.39 -18.73
CA SER A 46 8.84 -9.71 -19.66
C SER A 46 9.15 -10.88 -20.60
N ARG A 47 10.32 -11.52 -20.48
CA ARG A 47 10.66 -12.70 -21.29
C ARG A 47 9.81 -13.89 -20.88
N ILE A 48 8.93 -14.30 -21.79
CA ILE A 48 8.01 -15.44 -21.60
C ILE A 48 8.66 -16.73 -22.13
N HIS A 49 8.55 -17.83 -21.38
CA HIS A 49 9.05 -19.13 -21.81
C HIS A 49 8.18 -19.69 -22.97
N PRO A 50 8.76 -20.16 -24.10
CA PRO A 50 8.01 -20.54 -25.30
C PRO A 50 7.03 -21.70 -25.11
N LYS A 51 7.39 -22.70 -24.29
CA LYS A 51 6.53 -23.86 -23.99
C LYS A 51 5.47 -23.61 -22.90
N TYR A 52 5.87 -23.04 -21.76
CA TYR A 52 5.01 -22.86 -20.58
C TYR A 52 4.26 -21.53 -20.54
N LYS A 53 4.61 -20.57 -21.41
CA LYS A 53 4.01 -19.22 -21.47
C LYS A 53 4.02 -18.48 -20.12
N THR A 54 4.97 -18.80 -19.25
CA THR A 54 5.17 -18.17 -17.93
C THR A 54 6.41 -17.28 -17.94
N PRO A 55 6.45 -16.24 -17.08
CA PRO A 55 7.62 -15.39 -16.90
C PRO A 55 8.67 -16.12 -16.03
N SER A 56 9.43 -17.02 -16.65
CA SER A 56 10.39 -17.88 -15.94
C SER A 56 11.50 -17.08 -15.26
N PHE A 57 12.01 -16.04 -15.90
CA PHE A 57 13.04 -15.17 -15.31
C PHE A 57 12.52 -14.45 -14.06
N ALA A 58 11.33 -13.83 -14.14
CA ALA A 58 10.72 -13.16 -12.99
C ALA A 58 10.50 -14.14 -11.82
N THR A 59 10.02 -15.35 -12.11
CA THR A 59 9.74 -16.38 -11.09
C THR A 59 10.99 -16.83 -10.33
N ILE A 60 12.10 -17.04 -11.05
CA ILE A 60 13.37 -17.46 -10.42
C ILE A 60 13.92 -16.31 -9.56
N VAL A 61 13.92 -15.08 -10.10
CA VAL A 61 14.43 -13.91 -9.37
C VAL A 61 13.61 -13.63 -8.12
N THR A 62 12.27 -13.62 -8.19
CA THR A 62 11.41 -13.43 -7.01
C THR A 62 11.63 -14.55 -5.99
N GLY A 63 11.81 -15.79 -6.44
CA GLY A 63 12.11 -16.93 -5.58
C GLY A 63 13.38 -16.72 -4.75
N PHE A 64 14.49 -16.32 -5.39
CA PHE A 64 15.75 -16.03 -4.68
C PHE A 64 15.63 -14.80 -3.77
N VAL A 65 14.99 -13.73 -4.24
CA VAL A 65 14.80 -12.48 -3.49
C VAL A 65 13.95 -12.70 -2.23
N VAL A 66 13.01 -13.65 -2.23
CA VAL A 66 12.23 -14.02 -1.04
C VAL A 66 12.95 -15.06 -0.17
N ALA A 67 13.61 -16.05 -0.78
CA ALA A 67 14.25 -17.15 -0.04
C ALA A 67 15.45 -16.69 0.78
N ILE A 68 16.27 -15.77 0.26
CA ILE A 68 17.46 -15.30 0.98
C ILE A 68 17.07 -14.54 2.26
N PRO A 69 16.23 -13.49 2.22
CA PRO A 69 15.82 -12.79 3.43
C PRO A 69 15.02 -13.67 4.39
N ALA A 70 14.23 -14.63 3.88
CA ALA A 70 13.49 -15.56 4.73
C ALA A 70 14.40 -16.45 5.61
N LEU A 71 15.65 -16.68 5.21
CA LEU A 71 16.63 -17.44 6.00
C LEU A 71 17.27 -16.61 7.14
N PHE A 72 17.32 -15.29 7.01
CA PHE A 72 18.10 -14.42 7.91
C PHE A 72 17.25 -13.40 8.68
N MET A 73 16.01 -13.13 8.26
CA MET A 73 15.15 -12.11 8.88
C MET A 73 14.21 -12.69 9.94
N ASN A 74 13.93 -11.89 10.97
CA ASN A 74 12.95 -12.23 11.99
C ASN A 74 11.52 -12.10 11.45
N LEU A 75 10.66 -13.06 11.82
CA LEU A 75 9.26 -13.10 11.38
C LEU A 75 8.49 -11.81 11.74
N THR A 76 8.71 -11.27 12.95
CA THR A 76 8.05 -10.03 13.40
C THR A 76 8.41 -8.85 12.51
N GLU A 77 9.70 -8.69 12.18
CA GLU A 77 10.16 -7.59 11.33
C GLU A 77 9.60 -7.69 9.91
N VAL A 78 9.58 -8.89 9.34
CA VAL A 78 9.01 -9.13 8.00
C VAL A 78 7.51 -8.90 7.99
N THR A 79 6.80 -9.29 9.06
CA THR A 79 5.36 -9.10 9.19
C THR A 79 5.01 -7.62 9.33
N ASP A 80 5.78 -6.86 10.12
CA ASP A 80 5.60 -5.42 10.27
C ASP A 80 5.88 -4.68 8.95
N LEU A 81 6.95 -5.07 8.23
CA LEU A 81 7.29 -4.53 6.91
C LEU A 81 6.25 -4.84 5.84
N THR A 82 5.64 -6.03 5.90
CA THR A 82 4.56 -6.41 4.99
C THR A 82 3.29 -5.63 5.31
N SER A 83 3.00 -5.42 6.59
CA SER A 83 1.82 -4.66 7.05
C SER A 83 1.92 -3.19 6.64
N ILE A 84 3.05 -2.52 6.90
CA ILE A 84 3.24 -1.12 6.45
C ILE A 84 3.17 -0.99 4.93
N GLY A 85 3.74 -1.94 4.18
CA GLY A 85 3.71 -1.91 2.72
C GLY A 85 2.30 -2.08 2.14
N THR A 86 1.51 -2.99 2.69
CA THR A 86 0.11 -3.21 2.27
C THR A 86 -0.80 -2.04 2.64
N LEU A 87 -0.65 -1.49 3.86
CA LEU A 87 -1.37 -0.28 4.29
C LEU A 87 -1.01 0.91 3.40
N PHE A 88 0.27 1.10 3.07
CA PHE A 88 0.70 2.16 2.16
C PHE A 88 0.12 2.00 0.75
N ALA A 89 0.12 0.78 0.20
CA ALA A 89 -0.51 0.51 -1.09
C ALA A 89 -2.02 0.84 -1.06
N PHE A 90 -2.73 0.52 0.02
CA PHE A 90 -4.14 0.90 0.17
C PHE A 90 -4.35 2.40 0.29
N VAL A 91 -3.48 3.12 1.00
CA VAL A 91 -3.51 4.59 1.05
C VAL A 91 -3.34 5.18 -0.35
N LEU A 92 -2.39 4.67 -1.15
CA LEU A 92 -2.20 5.11 -2.54
C LEU A 92 -3.39 4.78 -3.43
N VAL A 93 -4.00 3.59 -3.30
CA VAL A 93 -5.18 3.21 -4.08
C VAL A 93 -6.37 4.09 -3.72
N CYS A 94 -6.66 4.28 -2.42
CA CYS A 94 -7.73 5.15 -1.97
C CYS A 94 -7.50 6.60 -2.39
N GLY A 95 -6.27 7.10 -2.25
CA GLY A 95 -5.88 8.43 -2.71
C GLY A 95 -6.00 8.60 -4.23
N GLY A 96 -5.61 7.58 -4.99
CA GLY A 96 -5.76 7.54 -6.45
C GLY A 96 -7.22 7.60 -6.89
N VAL A 97 -8.11 6.85 -6.23
CA VAL A 97 -9.56 6.90 -6.48
C VAL A 97 -10.14 8.29 -6.22
N LEU A 98 -9.61 9.04 -5.25
CA LEU A 98 -10.03 10.42 -4.98
C LEU A 98 -9.56 11.43 -6.05
N LEU A 99 -8.50 11.12 -6.79
CA LEU A 99 -7.99 11.93 -7.92
C LEU A 99 -8.65 11.57 -9.25
N LEU A 100 -9.27 10.39 -9.38
CA LEU A 100 -10.02 10.04 -10.57
C LEU A 100 -11.20 11.00 -10.76
N PRO A 101 -11.39 11.56 -11.97
CA PRO A 101 -12.57 12.37 -12.27
C PRO A 101 -13.82 11.57 -11.95
N LYS A 102 -14.74 12.16 -11.17
CA LYS A 102 -16.09 11.60 -10.99
C LYS A 102 -16.67 11.41 -12.37
N ASP A 103 -17.24 10.23 -12.63
CA ASP A 103 -17.79 9.83 -13.92
C ASP A 103 -18.55 10.99 -14.58
N THR A 104 -17.86 11.77 -15.42
CA THR A 104 -18.49 12.70 -16.33
C THR A 104 -19.25 11.83 -17.33
N GLU A 105 -20.44 12.26 -17.72
CA GLU A 105 -21.38 11.61 -18.65
C GLU A 105 -20.72 10.99 -19.91
N ALA A 106 -19.49 11.41 -20.26
CA ALA A 106 -18.62 10.83 -21.28
C ALA A 106 -18.17 9.36 -21.08
N ASN A 107 -18.36 8.74 -19.89
CA ASN A 107 -17.92 7.35 -19.59
C ASN A 107 -19.07 6.34 -19.37
N GLU A 108 -20.31 6.68 -19.72
CA GLU A 108 -21.50 5.86 -19.45
C GLU A 108 -21.49 4.44 -20.06
N GLY A 109 -20.57 4.13 -20.98
CA GLY A 109 -20.48 2.80 -21.61
C GLY A 109 -19.35 1.88 -21.11
N LYS A 110 -18.40 2.33 -20.28
CA LYS A 110 -17.17 1.57 -19.98
C LYS A 110 -17.02 1.07 -18.53
N ASN A 111 -17.67 1.70 -17.56
CA ASN A 111 -17.50 1.33 -16.15
C ASN A 111 -18.58 0.35 -15.67
N ARG A 112 -18.21 -0.93 -15.52
CA ARG A 112 -19.14 -2.00 -15.06
C ARG A 112 -19.52 -1.90 -13.57
N PHE A 113 -18.78 -1.14 -12.77
CA PHE A 113 -19.07 -0.92 -11.35
C PHE A 113 -18.93 0.56 -11.03
N LYS A 114 -19.98 1.16 -10.46
CA LYS A 114 -20.00 2.52 -9.96
C LYS A 114 -19.98 2.47 -8.43
N MET A 115 -19.05 3.17 -7.80
CA MET A 115 -19.02 3.27 -6.35
C MET A 115 -20.20 4.13 -5.86
N PRO A 116 -20.95 3.71 -4.83
CA PRO A 116 -21.99 4.56 -4.26
C PRO A 116 -21.35 5.85 -3.72
N TYR A 117 -21.73 6.98 -4.31
CA TYR A 117 -21.21 8.28 -3.93
C TYR A 117 -22.00 8.81 -2.73
N ILE A 118 -21.37 8.76 -1.56
CA ILE A 118 -21.87 9.42 -0.34
C ILE A 118 -21.05 10.71 -0.18
N ASN A 119 -21.75 11.84 -0.09
CA ASN A 119 -21.12 13.15 -0.02
C ASN A 119 -20.37 13.31 1.33
N GLY A 120 -19.04 13.26 1.28
CA GLY A 120 -18.18 13.40 2.45
C GLY A 120 -18.05 14.82 2.99
N LYS A 121 -18.64 15.84 2.32
CA LYS A 121 -18.44 17.26 2.64
C LYS A 121 -18.68 17.60 4.12
N PHE A 122 -19.77 17.09 4.70
CA PHE A 122 -20.12 17.33 6.09
C PHE A 122 -19.80 16.15 7.00
N ILE A 123 -19.84 14.93 6.47
CA ILE A 123 -19.59 13.72 7.26
C ILE A 123 -18.12 13.61 7.66
N VAL A 124 -17.19 13.93 6.76
CA VAL A 124 -15.74 13.82 7.05
C VAL A 124 -15.30 14.82 8.12
N PRO A 125 -15.61 16.14 8.04
CA PRO A 125 -15.24 17.08 9.10
C PRO A 125 -15.89 16.77 10.45
N VAL A 126 -17.16 16.36 10.46
CA VAL A 126 -17.84 15.98 11.71
C VAL A 126 -17.16 14.76 12.34
N LEU A 127 -16.84 13.74 11.54
CA LEU A 127 -16.15 12.55 12.02
C LEU A 127 -14.74 12.87 12.53
N THR A 128 -14.02 13.75 11.84
CA THR A 128 -12.71 14.26 12.29
C THR A 128 -12.81 14.98 13.64
N ILE A 129 -13.79 15.87 13.81
CA ILE A 129 -14.01 16.62 15.06
C ILE A 129 -14.38 15.66 16.21
N VAL A 130 -15.25 14.70 15.96
CA VAL A 130 -15.62 13.67 16.95
C VAL A 130 -14.41 12.82 17.35
N GLY A 131 -13.58 12.43 16.37
CA GLY A 131 -12.33 11.72 16.63
C GLY A 131 -11.37 12.52 17.50
N ILE A 132 -11.14 13.80 17.15
CA ILE A 132 -10.28 14.69 17.95
C ILE A 132 -10.82 14.88 19.37
N ALA A 133 -12.15 15.01 19.53
CA ALA A 133 -12.78 15.15 20.84
C ALA A 133 -12.60 13.89 21.71
N PHE A 134 -12.73 12.70 21.13
CA PHE A 134 -12.58 11.44 21.85
C PHE A 134 -11.13 11.18 22.29
N PHE A 135 -10.16 11.51 21.42
CA PHE A 135 -8.72 11.31 21.66
C PHE A 135 -8.00 12.58 22.14
N TYR A 136 -8.73 13.56 22.67
CA TYR A 136 -8.19 14.88 23.02
C TYR A 136 -7.01 14.81 24.00
N LYS A 137 -7.06 13.89 24.97
CA LYS A 137 -5.98 13.69 25.95
C LYS A 137 -4.70 13.16 25.29
N ASP A 138 -4.83 12.16 24.41
CA ASP A 138 -3.70 11.62 23.66
C ASP A 138 -3.10 12.65 22.71
N ILE A 139 -3.95 13.48 22.09
CA ILE A 139 -3.55 14.58 21.22
C ILE A 139 -2.72 15.63 21.96
N ILE A 140 -3.17 16.08 23.14
CA ILE A 140 -2.41 17.04 23.94
C ILE A 140 -1.09 16.43 24.38
N ASN A 141 -1.10 15.18 24.84
CA ASN A 141 0.12 14.49 25.24
C ASN A 141 1.11 14.40 24.09
N VAL A 142 0.63 14.15 22.85
CA VAL A 142 1.46 14.11 21.64
C VAL A 142 1.98 15.50 21.27
N LEU A 143 1.19 16.56 21.41
CA LEU A 143 1.56 17.94 21.08
C LEU A 143 2.42 18.66 22.14
N ASP A 144 2.77 18.00 23.24
CA ASP A 144 3.68 18.56 24.23
C ASP A 144 5.13 18.48 23.71
N PHE A 145 5.63 19.61 23.19
CA PHE A 145 6.97 19.75 22.60
C PHE A 145 8.10 19.84 23.64
N ASN A 146 7.79 19.66 24.93
CA ASN A 146 8.78 19.73 26.02
C ASN A 146 9.54 18.40 26.25
N GLU A 147 9.22 17.37 25.47
CA GLU A 147 9.78 16.02 25.56
C GLU A 147 11.13 15.87 24.82
N THR A 148 11.93 14.88 25.24
CA THR A 148 13.27 14.61 24.69
C THR A 148 13.20 14.14 23.23
N TRP A 149 14.21 14.46 22.41
CA TRP A 149 14.30 14.12 20.97
C TRP A 149 14.06 12.64 20.62
N GLU A 150 14.32 11.71 21.54
CA GLU A 150 14.04 10.28 21.35
C GLU A 150 12.53 9.96 21.37
N VAL A 151 11.76 10.59 22.26
CA VAL A 151 10.29 10.41 22.36
C VAL A 151 9.58 11.07 21.17
N ALA A 152 10.11 12.21 20.70
CA ALA A 152 9.58 12.89 19.53
C ALA A 152 9.69 12.06 18.24
N ARG A 153 10.76 11.25 18.10
CA ARG A 153 10.98 10.38 16.93
C ARG A 153 9.95 9.25 16.86
N GLU A 154 9.58 8.65 17.99
CA GLU A 154 8.58 7.57 18.02
C GLU A 154 7.18 8.05 17.64
N ARG A 155 6.85 9.32 17.91
CA ARG A 155 5.55 9.94 17.58
C ARG A 155 5.47 10.51 16.17
N LEU A 156 6.55 10.45 15.38
CA LEU A 156 6.61 11.01 14.02
C LEU A 156 5.50 10.51 13.08
N PRO A 157 5.16 9.21 13.02
CA PRO A 157 4.05 8.73 12.18
C PRO A 157 2.71 9.34 12.57
N LEU A 158 2.52 9.62 13.86
CA LEU A 158 1.29 10.18 14.42
C LEU A 158 1.13 11.67 14.03
N TYR A 159 2.22 12.44 14.04
CA TYR A 159 2.21 13.81 13.50
C TYR A 159 1.86 13.83 12.00
N LEU A 160 2.42 12.91 11.21
CA LEU A 160 2.10 12.78 9.80
C LEU A 160 0.62 12.48 9.58
N PHE A 161 0.04 11.59 10.41
CA PHE A 161 -1.39 11.29 10.37
C PHE A 161 -2.26 12.52 10.64
N PHE A 162 -1.95 13.34 11.65
CA PHE A 162 -2.71 14.56 11.89
C PHE A 162 -2.63 15.56 10.74
N ILE A 163 -1.44 15.75 10.16
CA ILE A 163 -1.26 16.60 8.97
C ILE A 163 -2.13 16.06 7.82
N LEU A 164 -2.06 14.77 7.54
CA LEU A 164 -2.85 14.11 6.50
C LEU A 164 -4.36 14.26 6.74
N LEU A 165 -4.79 14.12 7.98
CA LEU A 165 -6.19 14.24 8.40
C LEU A 165 -6.72 15.67 8.22
N ILE A 166 -5.91 16.69 8.51
CA ILE A 166 -6.24 18.10 8.23
C ILE A 166 -6.35 18.32 6.72
N ILE A 167 -5.38 17.84 5.94
CA ILE A 167 -5.36 17.96 4.48
C ILE A 167 -6.61 17.31 3.86
N ILE A 168 -6.93 16.07 4.24
CA ILE A 168 -8.08 15.35 3.69
C ILE A 168 -9.41 15.98 4.12
N THR A 169 -9.50 16.49 5.35
CA THR A 169 -10.69 17.22 5.82
C THR A 169 -10.89 18.49 4.99
N TYR A 170 -9.81 19.25 4.74
CA TYR A 170 -9.84 20.44 3.89
C TYR A 170 -10.23 20.10 2.44
N PHE A 171 -9.59 19.10 1.83
CA PHE A 171 -9.92 18.67 0.46
C PHE A 171 -11.34 18.11 0.36
N SER A 172 -11.85 17.42 1.38
CA SER A 172 -13.23 16.93 1.42
C SER A 172 -14.23 18.08 1.38
N PHE A 173 -13.95 19.18 2.08
CA PHE A 173 -14.79 20.37 2.10
C PHE A 173 -14.82 21.12 0.76
N VAL A 174 -13.66 21.21 0.09
CA VAL A 174 -13.52 21.93 -1.19
C VAL A 174 -13.98 21.11 -2.39
N LYS A 175 -13.66 19.81 -2.46
CA LYS A 175 -13.86 18.96 -3.65
C LYS A 175 -15.02 17.98 -3.56
N ASN A 176 -15.82 17.99 -2.48
CA ASN A 176 -16.89 17.03 -2.21
C ASN A 176 -16.41 15.58 -2.40
N LEU A 177 -15.42 15.14 -1.61
CA LEU A 177 -14.84 13.81 -1.81
C LEU A 177 -15.82 12.68 -1.46
N SER A 178 -15.65 11.52 -2.10
CA SER A 178 -16.41 10.31 -1.78
C SER A 178 -16.05 9.83 -0.37
N LEU A 179 -17.04 9.56 0.47
CA LEU A 179 -16.81 9.15 1.86
C LEU A 179 -16.04 7.81 1.97
N ILE A 180 -16.34 6.84 1.10
CA ILE A 180 -15.83 5.46 1.21
C ILE A 180 -14.30 5.40 1.07
N PRO A 181 -13.67 5.96 0.03
CA PRO A 181 -12.21 5.97 -0.06
C PRO A 181 -11.55 6.87 0.99
N VAL A 182 -12.22 7.95 1.43
CA VAL A 182 -11.70 8.80 2.51
C VAL A 182 -11.60 8.03 3.82
N LEU A 183 -12.65 7.29 4.21
CA LEU A 183 -12.63 6.47 5.41
C LEU A 183 -11.57 5.36 5.32
N GLY A 184 -11.45 4.70 4.16
CA GLY A 184 -10.40 3.71 3.92
C GLY A 184 -9.00 4.30 4.05
N LEU A 185 -8.76 5.47 3.46
CA LEU A 185 -7.48 6.18 3.54
C LEU A 185 -7.14 6.57 4.97
N LEU A 186 -8.09 7.15 5.71
CA LEU A 186 -7.90 7.56 7.11
C LEU A 186 -7.67 6.34 8.01
N SER A 187 -8.46 5.27 7.86
CA SER A 187 -8.31 4.05 8.65
C SER A 187 -6.96 3.37 8.40
N CYS A 188 -6.53 3.23 7.14
CA CYS A 188 -5.24 2.62 6.82
C CYS A 188 -4.07 3.49 7.30
N SER A 189 -4.20 4.82 7.21
CA SER A 189 -3.19 5.76 7.68
C SER A 189 -3.07 5.72 9.21
N TYR A 190 -4.18 5.55 9.94
CA TYR A 190 -4.16 5.38 11.40
C TYR A 190 -3.46 4.08 11.81
N LEU A 191 -3.81 2.94 11.21
CA LEU A 191 -3.14 1.65 11.48
C LEU A 191 -1.63 1.71 11.16
N MET A 192 -1.23 2.53 10.19
CA MET A 192 0.19 2.74 9.89
C MET A 192 0.92 3.45 11.03
N THR A 193 0.23 4.23 11.87
CA THR A 193 0.83 4.91 13.04
C THR A 193 1.09 3.98 14.22
N GLU A 194 0.43 2.81 14.27
CA GLU A 194 0.65 1.81 15.32
C GLU A 194 1.97 1.06 15.12
N LEU A 195 2.55 1.13 13.92
CA LEU A 195 3.83 0.53 13.59
C LEU A 195 4.96 1.47 14.03
N GLY A 196 5.85 0.97 14.89
CA GLY A 196 6.95 1.75 15.47
C GLY A 196 7.85 2.44 14.43
N TYR A 197 8.55 3.50 14.85
CA TYR A 197 9.39 4.33 13.99
C TYR A 197 10.44 3.52 13.18
N THR A 198 11.00 2.47 13.78
CA THR A 198 11.99 1.59 13.13
C THR A 198 11.43 0.94 11.87
N ASN A 199 10.17 0.54 11.88
CA ASN A 199 9.48 -0.06 10.72
C ASN A 199 9.24 0.98 9.63
N TRP A 200 8.89 2.21 10.02
CA TRP A 200 8.70 3.34 9.10
C TRP A 200 10.01 3.71 8.37
N LEU A 201 11.12 3.76 9.11
CA LEU A 201 12.44 4.04 8.55
C LEU A 201 12.89 2.94 7.59
N ARG A 202 12.70 1.66 7.95
CA ARG A 202 13.01 0.52 7.05
C ARG A 202 12.16 0.55 5.78
N PHE A 203 10.87 0.86 5.89
CA PHE A 203 9.98 1.04 4.75
C PHE A 203 10.45 2.18 3.84
N LEU A 204 10.79 3.34 4.39
CA LEU A 204 11.30 4.46 3.61
C LEU A 204 12.61 4.14 2.90
N ILE A 205 13.54 3.44 3.54
CA ILE A 205 14.78 2.99 2.91
C ILE A 205 14.46 2.06 1.73
N TRP A 206 13.56 1.10 1.93
CA TRP A 206 13.16 0.18 0.87
C TRP A 206 12.48 0.90 -0.30
N LEU A 207 11.59 1.85 0.00
CA LEU A 207 10.93 2.69 -0.99
C LEU A 207 11.94 3.55 -1.75
N ALA A 208 12.92 4.15 -1.07
CA ALA A 208 13.98 4.94 -1.68
C ALA A 208 14.84 4.07 -2.62
N ILE A 209 15.23 2.86 -2.20
CA ILE A 209 15.96 1.91 -3.06
C ILE A 209 15.13 1.58 -4.30
N GLY A 210 13.84 1.24 -4.13
CA GLY A 210 12.94 0.96 -5.24
C GLY A 210 12.82 2.15 -6.20
N LEU A 211 12.74 3.37 -5.66
CA LEU A 211 12.65 4.62 -6.43
C LEU A 211 13.95 4.94 -7.17
N VAL A 212 15.11 4.67 -6.57
CA VAL A 212 16.43 4.83 -7.22
C VAL A 212 16.57 3.85 -8.38
N ILE A 213 16.22 2.57 -8.19
CA ILE A 213 16.21 1.57 -9.26
C ILE A 213 15.25 2.01 -10.37
N TYR A 214 14.07 2.48 -9.97
CA TYR A 214 13.05 2.98 -10.89
C TYR A 214 13.55 4.17 -11.72
N PHE A 215 14.03 5.25 -11.11
CA PHE A 215 14.49 6.43 -11.86
C PHE A 215 15.72 6.14 -12.71
N THR A 216 16.66 5.33 -12.22
CA THR A 216 17.87 4.97 -12.97
C THR A 216 17.53 4.23 -14.27
N TYR A 217 16.50 3.38 -14.26
CA TYR A 217 16.08 2.60 -15.41
C TYR A 217 14.96 3.27 -16.23
N SER A 218 13.85 3.64 -15.58
CA SER A 218 12.63 4.18 -16.20
C SER A 218 12.87 5.52 -16.92
N TYR A 219 13.72 6.40 -16.37
CA TYR A 219 13.99 7.71 -17.00
C TYR A 219 14.62 7.57 -18.40
N LYS A 220 15.44 6.53 -18.63
CA LYS A 220 16.13 6.33 -19.90
C LYS A 220 15.36 5.45 -20.90
N ASN A 221 14.33 4.73 -20.45
CA ASN A 221 13.75 3.61 -21.20
C ASN A 221 12.22 3.62 -21.28
N SER A 222 11.55 4.61 -20.68
CA SER A 222 10.09 4.74 -20.67
C SER A 222 9.54 5.13 -22.05
N ARG A 223 8.62 4.32 -22.56
CA ARG A 223 7.99 4.47 -23.89
C ARG A 223 6.91 5.56 -23.92
N LEU A 224 6.57 6.15 -22.77
CA LEU A 224 5.59 7.23 -22.65
C LEU A 224 6.05 8.56 -23.29
N ASN A 225 7.33 8.67 -23.68
CA ASN A 225 7.83 9.80 -24.47
C ASN A 225 7.79 9.56 -26.01
N THR A 226 7.57 8.32 -26.46
CA THR A 226 7.61 7.99 -27.90
C THR A 226 6.22 8.00 -28.53
N GLU A 227 5.13 7.79 -27.76
CA GLU A 227 3.77 7.86 -28.30
C GLU A 227 3.30 9.28 -28.64
N THR A 228 3.90 10.33 -28.06
CA THR A 228 3.57 11.73 -28.38
C THR A 228 4.16 12.20 -29.72
N GLU A 229 5.13 11.47 -30.30
CA GLU A 229 5.75 11.83 -31.59
C GLU A 229 5.10 11.17 -32.81
N ILE A 230 4.10 10.29 -32.64
CA ILE A 230 3.48 9.54 -33.75
C ILE A 230 1.96 9.72 -33.84
N ILE A 231 1.42 10.84 -33.35
CA ILE A 231 0.02 11.23 -33.58
C ILE A 231 -0.04 12.63 -34.19
#